data_AF-A0A841V137-F1
#
_entry.id   AF-A0A841V137-F1
#
_cell.length_a   1.000
_cell.length_b   1.000
_cell.length_c   1.000
_cell.angle_alpha   90.00
_cell.angle_beta   90.00
_cell.angle_gamma   90.00
#
_symmetry.space_group_name_H-M   'P 1'
#
loop_
_entity.id
_entity.type
_entity.pdbx_description
1 polymer ?
#
loop_
_entity_poly.entity_id
_entity_poly.type
_entity_poly.pdbx_seq_one_letter_code
_entity_poly.pdbx_strand_id
1 'polypeptide(L)'
;MPLNLFDTVKLTEAIPLIDGGIAEVGTVGAIVEVFNQGEAYLVELFGDSWVKYDEQENFVAALPQVRGAFREPLGVETVYPYQLELTQPARETVSVRAHLFSLLEKLSEDKLTQVRDFTESLLKK
;
A
#
# COMPACT_ATOMS: atom_id res chain seq x y z
N MET A 1 -6.67 16.00 1.84
CA MET A 1 -7.58 14.84 1.97
C MET A 1 -6.81 13.73 2.66
N PRO A 2 -7.43 12.95 3.57
CA PRO A 2 -6.73 11.83 4.18
C PRO A 2 -6.32 10.82 3.10
N LEU A 3 -5.16 10.21 3.28
CA LEU A 3 -4.68 9.12 2.45
C LEU A 3 -5.47 7.85 2.75
N ASN A 4 -5.48 6.92 1.80
CA ASN A 4 -6.35 5.76 1.81
C ASN A 4 -5.55 4.47 1.69
N LEU A 5 -6.18 3.37 2.10
CA LEU A 5 -5.64 2.04 1.86
C LEU A 5 -5.27 1.86 0.37
N PHE A 6 -4.05 1.39 0.14
CA PHE A 6 -3.39 1.20 -1.16
C PHE A 6 -3.00 2.45 -1.95
N ASP A 7 -3.11 3.65 -1.36
CA ASP A 7 -2.48 4.82 -1.96
C ASP A 7 -0.95 4.62 -1.98
N THR A 8 -0.33 4.94 -3.12
CA THR A 8 1.13 4.97 -3.25
C THR A 8 1.62 6.32 -2.76
N VAL A 9 2.56 6.29 -1.81
CA VAL A 9 3.09 7.46 -1.13
C VAL A 9 4.59 7.52 -1.25
N LYS A 10 5.14 8.69 -0.94
CA LYS A 10 6.58 8.94 -0.88
C LYS A 10 6.92 9.62 0.43
N LEU A 11 8.01 9.19 1.06
CA LEU A 11 8.49 9.82 2.29
C LEU A 11 9.01 11.25 2.01
N THR A 12 8.62 12.20 2.84
CA THR A 12 9.10 13.59 2.80
C THR A 12 10.30 13.83 3.72
N GLU A 13 10.57 12.90 4.62
CA GLU A 13 11.73 12.86 5.51
C GLU A 13 12.27 11.43 5.68
N ALA A 14 13.52 11.30 6.10
CA ALA A 14 14.09 9.99 6.38
C ALA A 14 13.55 9.44 7.71
N ILE A 15 13.23 8.15 7.76
CA ILE A 15 12.73 7.49 8.96
C ILE A 15 13.59 6.26 9.30
N PRO A 16 13.79 5.95 10.60
CA PRO A 16 14.42 4.71 11.01
C PRO A 16 13.48 3.53 10.75
N LEU A 17 14.06 2.41 10.31
CA LEU A 17 13.36 1.14 10.16
C LEU A 17 13.52 0.29 11.42
N ILE A 18 12.56 -0.60 11.69
CA ILE A 18 12.58 -1.51 12.85
C ILE A 18 13.81 -2.43 12.83
N ASP A 19 14.31 -2.80 11.66
CA ASP A 19 15.50 -3.65 11.48
C ASP A 19 16.83 -2.91 11.70
N GLY A 20 16.78 -1.61 11.98
CA GLY A 20 17.94 -0.75 12.20
C GLY A 20 18.44 -0.02 10.94
N GLY A 21 17.79 -0.22 9.79
CA GLY A 21 18.02 0.56 8.57
C GLY A 21 17.43 1.97 8.64
N ILE A 22 17.61 2.73 7.55
CA ILE A 22 16.99 4.03 7.34
C ILE A 22 16.29 3.99 5.98
N ALA A 23 15.01 4.33 5.95
CA ALA A 23 14.33 4.68 4.71
C ALA A 23 14.56 6.17 4.45
N GLU A 24 15.22 6.47 3.34
CA GLU A 24 15.64 7.83 2.99
C GLU A 24 14.48 8.70 2.51
N VAL A 25 14.73 10.02 2.45
CA VAL A 25 13.80 10.95 1.82
C VAL A 25 13.50 10.48 0.40
N GLY A 26 12.22 10.32 0.13
CA GLY A 26 11.75 9.92 -1.17
C GLY A 26 11.60 8.41 -1.40
N THR A 27 11.84 7.58 -0.39
CA THR A 27 11.43 6.17 -0.42
C THR A 27 9.94 6.06 -0.74
N VAL A 28 9.62 5.20 -1.70
CA VAL A 28 8.24 4.94 -2.13
C VAL A 28 7.64 3.88 -1.20
N GLY A 29 6.37 4.04 -0.86
CA GLY A 29 5.63 3.04 -0.11
C GLY A 29 4.18 2.91 -0.55
N ALA A 30 3.51 1.89 -0.03
CA ALA A 30 2.08 1.68 -0.19
C ALA A 30 1.40 1.63 1.18
N ILE A 31 0.28 2.33 1.34
CA ILE A 31 -0.50 2.28 2.57
C ILE A 31 -1.17 0.91 2.68
N VAL A 32 -0.86 0.19 3.75
CA VAL A 32 -1.43 -1.14 4.06
C VAL A 32 -2.41 -1.08 5.23
N GLU A 33 -2.43 0.00 6.01
CA GLU A 33 -3.44 0.25 7.05
C GLU A 33 -3.62 1.75 7.30
N VAL A 34 -4.84 2.16 7.68
CA VAL A 34 -5.19 3.53 8.06
C VAL A 34 -5.68 3.54 9.50
N PHE A 35 -4.94 4.18 10.40
CA PHE A 35 -5.30 4.29 11.82
C PHE A 35 -6.12 5.54 12.08
N ASN A 36 -7.14 5.41 12.93
CA ASN A 36 -7.96 6.52 13.46
C ASN A 36 -8.34 7.57 12.40
N GLN A 37 -8.88 7.14 11.25
CA GLN A 37 -9.30 8.03 10.17
C GLN A 37 -8.16 8.90 9.58
N GLY A 38 -6.92 8.43 9.63
CA GLY A 38 -5.76 9.08 9.03
C GLY A 38 -4.92 9.89 10.01
N GLU A 39 -4.96 9.60 11.31
CA GLU A 39 -3.98 10.14 12.27
C GLU A 39 -2.59 9.51 12.06
N ALA A 40 -2.55 8.25 11.63
CA ALA A 40 -1.34 7.52 11.29
C ALA A 40 -1.66 6.45 10.21
N TYR A 41 -0.61 5.96 9.57
CA TYR A 41 -0.68 4.99 8.50
C TYR A 41 0.36 3.90 8.72
N LEU A 42 0.01 2.65 8.42
CA LEU A 42 0.99 1.59 8.25
C LEU A 42 1.38 1.55 6.77
N VAL A 43 2.66 1.68 6.48
CA VAL A 43 3.18 1.78 5.11
C VAL A 43 4.25 0.72 4.88
N GLU A 44 4.05 -0.10 3.85
CA GLU A 44 5.10 -0.95 3.32
C GLU A 44 6.02 -0.11 2.44
N LEU A 45 7.30 -0.03 2.79
CA LEU A 45 8.31 0.78 2.12
C LEU A 45 9.15 -0.09 1.19
N PHE A 46 9.50 0.47 0.03
CA PHE A 46 10.21 -0.23 -1.02
C PHE A 46 11.53 0.44 -1.39
N GLY A 47 12.56 -0.38 -1.57
CA GLY A 47 13.86 0.02 -2.05
C GLY A 47 13.83 0.36 -3.54
N ASP A 48 14.88 1.06 -3.98
CA ASP A 48 15.06 1.40 -5.39
C ASP A 48 15.51 0.22 -6.25
N SER A 49 15.89 -0.90 -5.62
CA SER A 49 16.35 -2.10 -6.31
C SER A 49 15.20 -3.01 -6.69
N TRP A 50 15.32 -3.64 -7.85
CA TRP A 50 14.48 -4.77 -8.22
C TRP A 50 15.19 -6.04 -7.80
N VAL A 51 14.46 -6.93 -7.14
CA VAL A 51 14.98 -8.19 -6.62
C VAL A 51 14.08 -9.36 -7.03
N LYS A 52 14.60 -10.57 -6.93
CA LYS A 52 13.84 -11.82 -6.99
C LYS A 52 14.40 -12.78 -5.95
N TYR A 53 13.66 -13.85 -5.67
CA TYR A 53 14.19 -14.97 -4.90
C TYR A 53 15.16 -15.81 -5.74
N ASP A 54 16.28 -16.21 -5.13
CA ASP A 54 17.08 -17.34 -5.58
C ASP A 54 16.52 -18.68 -5.07
N GLU A 55 17.23 -19.78 -5.33
CA GLU A 55 16.83 -21.12 -4.90
C GLU A 55 16.90 -21.31 -3.37
N GLN A 56 17.54 -20.39 -2.66
CA GLN A 56 17.74 -20.39 -1.22
C GLN A 56 16.86 -19.34 -0.51
N GLU A 57 15.89 -18.77 -1.22
CA GLU A 57 14.96 -17.74 -0.72
C GLU A 57 15.64 -16.42 -0.30
N ASN A 58 16.83 -16.12 -0.83
CA ASN A 58 17.48 -14.82 -0.64
C ASN A 58 17.09 -13.84 -1.75
N PHE A 59 17.10 -12.54 -1.43
CA PHE A 59 16.97 -11.49 -2.42
C PHE A 59 18.25 -11.37 -3.25
N VAL A 60 18.10 -11.51 -4.56
CA VAL A 60 19.16 -11.23 -5.54
C VAL A 60 18.69 -10.19 -6.52
N ALA A 61 19.60 -9.31 -6.95
CA ALA A 61 19.29 -8.26 -7.91
C ALA A 61 18.70 -8.82 -9.20
N ALA A 62 17.66 -8.16 -9.69
CA ALA A 62 16.93 -8.52 -10.90
C ALA A 62 16.65 -7.28 -11.75
N LEU A 63 16.38 -7.51 -13.04
CA LEU A 63 15.79 -6.48 -13.89
C LEU A 63 14.25 -6.58 -13.78
N PRO A 64 13.51 -5.46 -13.89
CA PRO A 64 12.04 -5.45 -13.77
C PRO A 64 11.32 -6.43 -14.70
N GLN A 65 11.89 -6.68 -15.89
CA GLN A 65 11.33 -7.58 -16.89
C GLN A 65 11.53 -9.08 -16.59
N VAL A 66 12.33 -9.43 -15.58
CA VAL A 66 12.55 -10.83 -15.21
C VAL A 66 11.30 -11.36 -14.51
N ARG A 67 10.83 -12.55 -14.90
CA ARG A 67 9.69 -13.21 -14.23
C ARG A 67 10.01 -13.38 -12.74
N GLY A 68 9.09 -12.94 -11.89
CA GLY A 68 9.23 -13.02 -10.44
C GLY A 68 10.10 -11.92 -9.84
N ALA A 69 10.49 -10.90 -10.62
CA ALA A 69 11.08 -9.69 -10.08
C ALA A 69 10.02 -8.81 -9.41
N PHE A 70 10.36 -8.22 -8.29
CA PHE A 70 9.55 -7.28 -7.52
C PHE A 70 10.44 -6.19 -6.90
N ARG A 71 9.82 -5.12 -6.38
CA ARG A 71 10.54 -4.08 -5.64
C ARG A 71 10.95 -4.63 -4.28
N GLU A 72 12.21 -4.45 -3.91
CA GLU A 72 12.73 -4.89 -2.62
C GLU A 72 11.92 -4.29 -1.46
N PRO A 73 11.29 -5.09 -0.59
CA PRO A 73 10.64 -4.57 0.61
C PRO A 73 11.74 -4.17 1.61
N LEU A 74 11.68 -2.94 2.11
CA LEU A 74 12.57 -2.45 3.16
C LEU A 74 11.99 -2.71 4.56
N GLY A 75 10.67 -2.61 4.69
CA GLY A 75 9.99 -2.76 5.98
C GLY A 75 8.56 -2.25 5.95
N VAL A 76 7.85 -2.47 7.06
CA VAL A 76 6.49 -1.98 7.26
C VAL A 76 6.50 -1.08 8.49
N GLU A 77 6.25 0.20 8.28
CA GLU A 77 6.45 1.21 9.32
C GLU A 77 5.19 2.02 9.58
N THR A 78 5.02 2.42 10.85
CA THR A 78 3.97 3.38 11.22
C THR A 78 4.50 4.78 10.95
N VAL A 79 3.80 5.51 10.08
CA VAL A 79 4.17 6.85 9.63
C VAL A 79 2.99 7.80 9.76
N TYR A 80 3.29 9.09 9.85
CA TYR A 80 2.32 10.15 10.08
C TYR A 80 2.03 10.95 8.81
N PRO A 81 0.86 11.62 8.71
CA PRO A 81 0.48 12.39 7.53
C PRO A 81 1.53 13.39 7.03
N TYR A 82 2.27 14.04 7.93
CA TYR A 82 3.27 15.05 7.55
C TYR A 82 4.52 14.44 6.90
N GLN A 83 4.74 13.14 7.06
CA GLN A 83 5.87 12.39 6.51
C GLN A 83 5.59 11.87 5.10
N LEU A 84 4.37 12.08 4.57
CA LEU A 84 3.89 11.44 3.35
C LEU A 84 3.44 12.45 2.30
N GLU A 85 3.83 12.17 1.06
CA GLU A 85 3.28 12.79 -0.14
C GLU A 85 2.57 11.72 -0.97
N LEU A 86 1.31 11.98 -1.37
CA LEU A 86 0.57 11.11 -2.28
C LEU A 86 1.18 11.17 -3.67
N THR A 87 1.62 10.04 -4.21
CA THR A 87 2.16 9.96 -5.57
C THR A 87 1.14 9.40 -6.56
N GLN A 88 0.40 8.36 -6.17
CA GLN A 88 -0.64 7.74 -7.00
C GLN A 88 -1.78 7.23 -6.12
N PRO A 89 -3.06 7.50 -6.48
CA PRO A 89 -4.19 6.99 -5.72
C PRO A 89 -4.41 5.50 -5.96
N ALA A 90 -4.94 4.78 -4.97
CA ALA A 90 -5.23 3.35 -5.01
C ALA A 90 -5.96 2.90 -6.28
N ARG A 91 -6.92 3.70 -6.76
CA ARG A 91 -7.72 3.41 -7.96
C ARG A 91 -6.88 3.23 -9.25
N GLU A 92 -5.65 3.75 -9.27
CA GLU A 92 -4.73 3.71 -10.41
C GLU A 92 -3.68 2.60 -10.27
N THR A 93 -3.45 2.10 -9.05
CA THR A 93 -2.36 1.14 -8.76
C THR A 93 -2.85 -0.25 -8.42
N VAL A 94 -4.05 -0.40 -7.85
CA VAL A 94 -4.57 -1.71 -7.43
C VAL A 94 -5.72 -2.23 -8.30
N SER A 95 -5.92 -3.54 -8.27
CA SER A 95 -7.03 -4.19 -8.96
C SER A 95 -8.38 -3.61 -8.53
N VAL A 96 -9.39 -3.70 -9.40
CA VAL A 96 -10.77 -3.27 -9.09
C VAL A 96 -11.28 -3.86 -7.78
N ARG A 97 -10.93 -5.12 -7.48
CA ARG A 97 -11.30 -5.78 -6.22
C ARG A 97 -10.68 -5.09 -5.01
N ALA A 98 -9.37 -4.82 -5.04
CA ALA A 98 -8.68 -4.14 -3.94
C ALA A 98 -9.17 -2.70 -3.77
N HIS A 99 -9.42 -1.99 -4.88
CA HIS A 99 -10.02 -0.65 -4.82
C HIS A 99 -11.42 -0.68 -4.21
N LEU A 100 -12.28 -1.65 -4.57
CA LEU A 100 -13.58 -1.82 -3.94
C LEU A 100 -13.46 -2.07 -2.43
N PHE A 101 -12.55 -2.94 -1.99
CA PHE A 101 -12.28 -3.14 -0.56
C PHE A 101 -11.92 -1.82 0.15
N SER A 102 -11.03 -1.00 -0.43
CA SER A 102 -10.66 0.30 0.13
C SER A 102 -11.84 1.27 0.25
N LEU A 103 -12.84 1.17 -0.64
CA LEU A 103 -14.04 2.00 -0.59
C LEU A 103 -15.00 1.50 0.49
N LEU A 104 -15.15 0.18 0.65
CA LEU A 104 -16.02 -0.43 1.65
C LEU A 104 -15.64 0.00 3.07
N GLU A 105 -14.35 0.06 3.41
CA GLU A 105 -13.83 0.52 4.72
C GLU A 105 -14.29 1.94 5.11
N LYS A 106 -14.71 2.76 4.14
CA LYS A 106 -15.13 4.15 4.37
C LYS A 106 -16.64 4.30 4.49
N LEU A 107 -17.40 3.25 4.20
CA LEU A 107 -18.86 3.30 4.20
C LEU A 107 -19.40 3.05 5.61
N SER A 108 -20.49 3.74 5.95
CA SER A 108 -21.27 3.40 7.14
C SER A 108 -22.00 2.07 6.94
N GLU A 109 -22.37 1.39 8.03
CA GLU A 109 -23.13 0.12 8.01
C GLU A 109 -24.39 0.17 7.12
N ASP A 110 -25.14 1.28 7.17
CA ASP A 110 -26.32 1.46 6.31
C ASP A 110 -25.98 1.47 4.81
N LYS A 111 -24.83 2.05 4.44
CA LYS A 111 -24.36 2.11 3.05
C LYS A 111 -23.76 0.76 2.64
N LEU A 112 -23.06 0.08 3.54
CA LEU A 112 -22.58 -1.28 3.33
C LEU A 112 -23.73 -2.25 3.04
N THR A 113 -24.84 -2.11 3.77
CA THR A 113 -26.07 -2.88 3.55
C THR A 113 -26.61 -2.67 2.14
N GLN A 114 -26.68 -1.42 1.67
CA GLN A 114 -27.13 -1.12 0.30
C GLN A 114 -26.20 -1.71 -0.76
N VAL A 115 -24.88 -1.63 -0.55
CA VAL A 115 -23.89 -2.21 -1.48
C VAL A 115 -24.00 -3.74 -1.51
N ARG A 116 -24.20 -4.39 -0.36
CA ARG A 116 -24.45 -5.84 -0.28
C ARG A 116 -25.70 -6.22 -1.10
N ASP A 117 -26.83 -5.56 -0.84
CA ASP A 117 -28.10 -5.88 -1.50
C ASP A 117 -28.01 -5.68 -3.03
N PHE A 118 -27.35 -4.61 -3.47
CA PHE A 118 -27.06 -4.41 -4.88
C PHE A 118 -26.18 -5.52 -5.46
N THR A 119 -25.11 -5.91 -4.75
CA THR A 119 -24.20 -6.99 -5.19
C THR A 119 -24.94 -8.33 -5.28
N GLU A 120 -25.79 -8.66 -4.31
CA GLU A 120 -26.65 -9.84 -4.38
C GLU A 120 -27.59 -9.83 -5.59
N SER A 121 -28.12 -8.65 -5.96
CA SER A 121 -28.96 -8.51 -7.15
C SER A 121 -28.20 -8.80 -8.45
N LEU A 122 -26.90 -8.49 -8.50
CA LEU A 122 -26.04 -8.80 -9.64
C LEU A 122 -25.72 -10.30 -9.72
N LEU A 123 -25.53 -10.98 -8.59
CA LEU A 123 -25.21 -12.41 -8.52
C LEU A 123 -26.40 -13.33 -8.85
N LYS A 124 -27.63 -12.83 -8.75
CA LYS A 124 -28.87 -13.57 -9.04
C LYS A 124 -29.26 -13.54 -10.53
N LYS A 125 -28.47 -12.89 -11.39
CA LYS A 125 -28.63 -12.86 -12.85
C LYS A 125 -27.66 -13.81 -13.53
#